data_AF-A0AAU9WN59-F1
#
_entry.id   AF-A0AAU9WN59-F1
#
_cell.length_a   1.000
_cell.length_b   1.000
_cell.length_c   1.000
_cell.angle_alpha   90.00
_cell.angle_beta   90.00
_cell.angle_gamma   90.00
#
_symmetry.space_group_name_H-M   'P 1'
#
loop_
_entity.id
_entity.type
_entity.pdbx_description
1 polymer ?
#
loop_
_entity_poly.entity_id
_entity_poly.type
_entity_poly.pdbx_seq_one_letter_code
_entity_poly.pdbx_strand_id
1 'polypeptide(L)'
;MPSCPFITGLFFFPVTESNPVFREGNLASSTRTFLKRTFIKHEFHHLNVPLVGTVTVPDVFDCTLECLSNPFCFSVNLAAFKRAHGELWCELLSSDKFRTSTEYKGNKSSHHFAIESPCSSSPCQHEATCVTNYRDGSFGCRCAKGFKGEYCEKGIGSCKEAYNLFNRSNASQLIPLDLDSKPITVLCQMGDFGCGDGGWTPLMKIDGSKATFHYDSHYWSDKNQYNITGGRTGFDSQETKLPTYWNTPFSKICLGMKISGQLRFIVINKQANSLYSLIADGTYRATLLGRNEWKKLIGAEGSLQLGCNKEGFNAVSTESDLSKARVGYIANDSNDCDYCDSRIGFGTGGYPDNSITCGNVAANSPDNGNRNIKAMGYILVQ
;
A
#
# COMPACT_ATOMS: atom_id res chain seq x y z
N MET A 1 27.47 23.73 24.33
CA MET A 1 27.07 23.67 25.75
C MET A 1 27.10 25.08 26.27
N PRO A 2 26.01 25.60 26.86
CA PRO A 2 25.59 25.15 28.19
C PRO A 2 24.09 24.84 28.36
N SER A 3 23.85 23.79 29.17
CA SER A 3 22.72 23.51 30.08
C SER A 3 21.32 24.08 29.82
N CYS A 4 20.38 23.19 29.46
CA CYS A 4 18.93 23.35 29.63
C CYS A 4 18.54 23.38 31.13
N PRO A 5 17.58 24.22 31.55
CA PRO A 5 16.95 24.07 32.85
C PRO A 5 15.83 23.02 32.76
N PHE A 6 15.98 21.90 33.45
CA PHE A 6 14.87 21.00 33.77
C PHE A 6 14.06 21.65 34.89
N ILE A 7 12.74 21.86 34.71
CA ILE A 7 11.84 22.20 35.80
C ILE A 7 11.27 20.90 36.36
N THR A 8 11.92 20.36 37.39
CA THR A 8 11.36 19.30 38.25
C THR A 8 10.76 19.95 39.49
N GLY A 9 9.45 20.17 39.49
CA GLY A 9 8.72 20.58 40.69
C GLY A 9 8.46 19.40 41.62
N LEU A 10 9.09 19.41 42.80
CA LEU A 10 8.66 18.70 44.01
C LEU A 10 7.92 19.73 44.88
N PHE A 11 6.71 19.39 45.31
CA PHE A 11 5.82 20.31 46.04
C PHE A 11 6.26 20.51 47.50
N PHE A 12 6.44 21.77 47.90
CA PHE A 12 6.29 22.25 49.28
C PHE A 12 5.57 23.60 49.23
N PHE A 13 4.45 23.74 49.95
CA PHE A 13 3.78 25.03 50.17
C PHE A 13 4.23 25.62 51.52
N PRO A 14 4.31 26.96 51.67
CA PRO A 14 4.74 27.61 52.89
C PRO A 14 3.58 27.77 53.88
N VAL A 15 3.85 27.59 55.17
CA VAL A 15 3.11 28.27 56.24
C VAL A 15 4.14 29.01 57.08
N THR A 16 3.87 30.30 57.29
CA THR A 16 4.63 31.19 58.16
C THR A 16 4.81 30.60 59.56
N GLU A 17 6.02 30.81 60.10
CA GLU A 17 6.61 30.31 61.34
C GLU A 17 5.66 29.87 62.47
N SER A 18 5.70 28.59 62.82
CA SER A 18 6.03 28.08 64.17
C SER A 18 5.92 26.54 64.19
N ASN A 19 6.74 25.92 65.03
CA ASN A 19 7.10 24.49 65.08
C ASN A 19 5.98 23.46 64.78
N PRO A 20 6.31 22.33 64.12
CA PRO A 20 5.33 21.32 63.76
C PRO A 20 4.85 20.54 65.00
N VAL A 21 3.56 20.67 65.30
CA VAL A 21 2.80 19.72 66.12
C VAL A 21 1.96 18.88 65.15
N PHE A 22 2.23 17.57 65.11
CA PHE A 22 1.43 16.60 64.37
C PHE A 22 0.03 16.47 64.99
N ARG A 23 -1.02 16.51 64.14
CA ARG A 23 -2.33 15.93 64.47
C ARG A 23 -2.87 15.14 63.28
N GLU A 24 -3.09 13.85 63.52
CA GLU A 24 -3.91 12.97 62.68
C GLU A 24 -5.37 13.43 62.69
N GLY A 25 -5.97 13.44 61.50
CA GLY A 25 -7.41 13.63 61.29
C GLY A 25 -7.83 12.88 60.03
N ASN A 26 -8.75 11.92 60.22
CA ASN A 26 -9.10 10.85 59.31
C ASN A 26 -9.88 11.24 58.03
N LEU A 27 -9.48 10.58 56.94
CA LEU A 27 -10.30 9.85 55.96
C LEU A 27 -11.42 10.58 55.18
N ALA A 28 -11.12 10.93 53.93
CA ALA A 28 -12.03 10.72 52.80
C ALA A 28 -11.23 10.26 51.57
N SER A 29 -11.46 9.02 51.18
CA SER A 29 -10.82 8.31 50.08
C SER A 29 -11.24 8.88 48.72
N SER A 30 -10.28 9.47 48.01
CA SER A 30 -10.36 9.71 46.57
C SER A 30 -9.02 9.32 45.98
N THR A 31 -8.90 8.08 45.49
CA THR A 31 -7.80 7.65 44.63
C THR A 31 -7.90 8.35 43.27
N ARG A 32 -7.67 9.65 43.22
CA ARG A 32 -7.39 10.37 41.97
C ARG A 32 -5.91 10.16 41.68
N THR A 33 -5.61 9.28 40.73
CA THR A 33 -4.27 9.17 40.15
C THR A 33 -3.97 10.48 39.44
N PHE A 34 -3.16 11.35 40.04
CA PHE A 34 -2.71 12.58 39.41
C PHE A 34 -1.69 12.21 38.33
N LEU A 35 -2.06 12.40 37.06
CA LEU A 35 -1.14 12.25 35.94
C LEU A 35 -0.12 13.40 35.98
N LYS A 36 1.09 13.11 36.45
CA LYS A 36 2.21 14.04 36.38
C LYS A 36 2.60 14.22 34.92
N ARG A 37 2.45 15.44 34.38
CA ARG A 37 2.83 15.79 33.01
C ARG A 37 3.82 16.96 33.05
N THR A 38 4.91 16.81 32.32
CA THR A 38 5.94 17.85 32.18
C THR A 38 5.63 18.67 30.92
N PHE A 39 5.72 20.00 30.99
CA PHE A 39 5.66 20.86 29.80
C PHE A 39 7.06 21.31 29.38
N ILE A 40 7.32 21.29 28.07
CA ILE A 40 8.57 21.73 27.45
C ILE A 40 8.30 23.05 26.73
N LYS A 41 9.06 24.10 27.08
CA LYS A 41 8.98 25.42 26.45
C LYS A 41 9.68 25.40 25.10
N HIS A 42 8.97 25.89 24.09
CA HIS A 42 9.51 26.24 22.79
C HIS A 42 9.39 27.75 22.58
N GLU A 43 10.54 28.43 22.69
CA GLU A 43 10.58 29.88 22.62
C GLU A 43 10.24 30.39 21.22
N PHE A 44 9.50 31.48 21.16
CA PHE A 44 9.11 32.16 19.92
C PHE A 44 8.47 31.24 18.87
N HIS A 45 7.56 30.38 19.31
CA HIS A 45 6.78 29.50 18.45
C HIS A 45 5.29 29.60 18.79
N HIS A 46 4.48 29.25 17.80
CA HIS A 46 3.02 29.21 17.89
C HIS A 46 2.50 28.00 17.10
N LEU A 47 1.50 27.32 17.65
CA LEU A 47 0.78 26.25 16.96
C LEU A 47 -0.64 26.73 16.66
N ASN A 48 -0.97 26.81 15.37
CA ASN A 48 -2.30 27.21 14.91
C ASN A 48 -3.21 25.99 14.72
N VAL A 49 -4.01 25.67 15.74
CA VAL A 49 -4.96 24.56 15.76
C VAL A 49 -6.25 25.00 16.47
N PRO A 50 -7.37 24.25 16.34
CA PRO A 50 -8.59 24.59 17.06
C PRO A 50 -8.34 24.82 18.56
N LEU A 51 -8.85 25.94 19.06
CA LEU A 51 -8.73 26.31 20.46
C LEU A 51 -9.77 25.54 21.27
N VAL A 52 -9.31 24.93 22.36
CA VAL A 52 -10.18 24.40 23.42
C VAL A 52 -10.73 25.56 24.25
N GLY A 53 -9.91 26.61 24.44
CA GLY A 53 -10.29 27.82 25.16
C GLY A 53 -9.16 28.83 25.18
N THR A 54 -9.48 30.04 25.64
CA THR A 54 -8.53 31.13 25.85
C THR A 54 -8.71 31.67 27.25
N VAL A 55 -7.62 31.82 27.99
CA VAL A 55 -7.62 32.33 29.37
C VAL A 55 -6.56 33.41 29.53
N THR A 56 -6.75 34.28 30.50
CA THR A 56 -5.74 35.27 30.91
C THR A 56 -5.21 34.85 32.26
N VAL A 57 -3.88 34.80 32.38
CA VAL A 57 -3.20 34.19 33.52
C VAL A 57 -2.02 35.04 34.00
N PRO A 58 -1.66 34.97 35.30
CA PRO A 58 -0.48 35.65 35.84
C PRO A 58 0.85 35.15 35.28
N ASP A 59 0.97 33.83 35.08
CA ASP A 59 2.19 33.17 34.65
C ASP A 59 1.95 31.82 33.91
N VAL A 60 3.04 31.12 33.61
CA VAL A 60 3.04 29.86 32.86
C VAL A 60 2.45 28.68 33.65
N PHE A 61 2.58 28.68 34.98
CA PHE A 61 2.07 27.59 35.83
C PHE A 61 0.55 27.57 35.78
N ASP A 62 -0.09 28.74 35.87
CA ASP A 62 -1.54 28.85 35.75
C ASP A 62 -2.04 28.40 34.36
N CYS A 63 -1.39 28.85 33.27
CA CYS A 63 -1.75 28.41 31.90
C CYS A 63 -1.65 26.89 31.73
N THR A 64 -0.56 26.29 32.21
CA THR A 64 -0.35 24.84 32.09
C THR A 64 -1.28 24.05 33.00
N LEU A 65 -1.62 24.56 34.19
CA LEU A 65 -2.59 23.94 35.10
C LEU A 65 -4.01 23.95 34.51
N GLU A 66 -4.42 25.05 33.87
CA GLU A 66 -5.68 25.11 33.13
C GLU A 66 -5.75 24.05 32.03
N CYS A 67 -4.64 23.85 31.31
CA CYS A 67 -4.54 22.77 30.32
C CYS A 67 -4.66 21.39 30.96
N LEU A 68 -3.95 21.12 32.06
CA LEU A 68 -4.01 19.82 32.74
C LEU A 68 -5.39 19.50 33.33
N SER A 69 -6.14 20.53 33.68
CA SER A 69 -7.51 20.42 34.19
C SER A 69 -8.54 20.15 33.10
N ASN A 70 -8.16 20.31 31.81
CA ASN A 70 -9.04 20.09 30.67
C ASN A 70 -8.62 18.84 29.86
N PRO A 71 -9.46 17.79 29.78
CA PRO A 71 -9.11 16.54 29.10
C PRO A 71 -8.91 16.68 27.58
N PHE A 72 -9.32 17.80 26.98
CA PHE A 72 -9.15 18.09 25.56
C PHE A 72 -7.93 18.96 25.25
N CYS A 73 -7.21 19.46 26.28
CA CYS A 73 -6.02 20.26 26.09
C CYS A 73 -4.76 19.39 26.01
N PHE A 74 -4.00 19.57 24.93
CA PHE A 74 -2.80 18.78 24.62
C PHE A 74 -1.52 19.61 24.58
N SER A 75 -1.63 20.92 24.36
CA SER A 75 -0.53 21.88 24.41
C SER A 75 -1.10 23.29 24.60
N VAL A 76 -0.23 24.28 24.83
CA VAL A 76 -0.66 25.68 24.97
C VAL A 76 0.23 26.63 24.18
N ASN A 77 -0.35 27.74 23.69
CA ASN A 77 0.43 28.92 23.33
C ASN A 77 0.27 29.96 24.44
N LEU A 78 1.37 30.55 24.89
CA LEU A 78 1.38 31.59 25.92
C LEU A 78 2.04 32.84 25.36
N ALA A 79 1.54 34.03 25.72
CA ALA A 79 2.18 35.29 25.36
C ALA A 79 3.66 35.33 25.76
N ALA A 80 4.53 35.85 24.88
CA ALA A 80 5.95 36.03 25.20
C ALA A 80 6.19 37.19 26.17
N PHE A 81 5.26 38.15 26.24
CA PHE A 81 5.37 39.36 27.04
C PHE A 81 4.06 39.67 27.77
N LYS A 82 4.18 40.16 29.01
CA LYS A 82 3.03 40.60 29.82
C LYS A 82 2.39 41.84 29.20
N ARG A 83 1.06 41.92 29.30
CA ARG A 83 0.30 43.13 28.97
C ARG A 83 0.41 44.18 30.08
N ALA A 84 -0.16 45.37 29.87
CA ALA A 84 -0.09 46.51 30.78
C ALA A 84 -0.50 46.22 32.24
N HIS A 85 -1.36 45.22 32.47
CA HIS A 85 -1.83 44.80 33.80
C HIS A 85 -1.04 43.63 34.42
N GLY A 86 0.09 43.23 33.82
CA GLY A 86 0.94 42.15 34.35
C GLY A 86 0.48 40.73 34.00
N GLU A 87 -0.53 40.60 33.14
CA GLU A 87 -1.13 39.32 32.73
C GLU A 87 -0.67 38.85 31.34
N LEU A 88 -0.75 37.55 31.10
CA LEU A 88 -0.44 36.87 29.84
C LEU A 88 -1.72 36.26 29.26
N TRP A 89 -1.89 36.32 27.94
CA TRP A 89 -2.90 35.50 27.28
C TRP A 89 -2.36 34.07 27.08
N CYS A 90 -3.23 33.09 27.25
CA CYS A 90 -2.96 31.66 27.14
C CYS A 90 -4.04 31.02 26.27
N GLU A 91 -3.62 30.31 25.24
CA GLU A 91 -4.46 29.52 24.34
C GLU A 91 -4.31 28.04 24.70
N LEU A 92 -5.42 27.38 25.04
CA LEU A 92 -5.49 25.94 25.27
C LEU A 92 -5.78 25.23 23.95
N LEU A 93 -4.92 24.30 23.53
CA LEU A 93 -4.92 23.75 22.18
C LEU A 93 -5.43 22.31 22.13
N SER A 94 -6.23 21.99 21.10
CA SER A 94 -6.83 20.67 20.92
C SER A 94 -5.90 19.65 20.24
N SER A 95 -4.64 20.01 20.01
CA SER A 95 -3.64 19.18 19.34
C SER A 95 -2.24 19.57 19.84
N ASP A 96 -1.25 18.80 19.44
CA ASP A 96 0.18 19.08 19.62
C ASP A 96 0.89 19.28 18.27
N LYS A 97 2.17 19.63 18.34
CA LYS A 97 3.06 19.86 17.19
C LYS A 97 3.45 18.58 16.42
N PHE A 98 3.27 17.38 16.99
CA PHE A 98 3.64 16.11 16.36
C PHE A 98 2.56 15.63 15.40
N ARG A 99 1.29 15.85 15.77
CA ARG A 99 0.14 15.52 14.93
C ARG A 99 -0.07 16.51 13.78
N THR A 100 0.25 17.79 14.01
CA THR A 100 -0.02 18.89 13.06
C THR A 100 1.22 19.78 12.88
N SER A 101 2.34 19.18 12.46
CA SER A 101 3.64 19.86 12.40
C SER A 101 3.70 21.04 11.42
N THR A 102 2.88 21.02 10.35
CA THR A 102 2.86 22.09 9.33
C THR A 102 2.30 23.42 9.85
N GLU A 103 1.51 23.40 10.93
CA GLU A 103 0.94 24.60 11.56
C GLU A 103 1.76 25.12 12.73
N TYR A 104 2.83 24.41 13.08
CA TYR A 104 3.79 24.83 14.08
C TYR A 104 4.84 25.76 13.45
N LYS A 105 4.79 27.05 13.77
CA LYS A 105 5.58 28.09 13.09
C LYS A 105 6.27 29.02 14.10
N GLY A 106 7.33 29.68 13.65
CA GLY A 106 8.00 30.72 14.42
C GLY A 106 7.08 31.93 14.64
N ASN A 107 7.06 32.47 15.86
CA ASN A 107 6.22 33.59 16.27
C ASN A 107 6.90 34.39 17.39
N LYS A 108 7.18 35.68 17.16
CA LYS A 108 7.88 36.51 18.16
C LYS A 108 7.01 36.92 19.36
N SER A 109 5.70 36.75 19.28
CA SER A 109 4.71 37.21 20.26
C SER A 109 4.27 36.12 21.23
N SER A 110 4.65 34.86 21.02
CA SER A 110 4.25 33.74 21.87
C SER A 110 5.36 32.72 22.10
N HIS A 111 5.17 31.89 23.11
CA HIS A 111 5.92 30.67 23.34
C HIS A 111 4.94 29.50 23.28
N HIS A 112 5.36 28.40 22.67
CA HIS A 112 4.57 27.18 22.64
C HIS A 112 5.05 26.24 23.74
N PHE A 113 4.14 25.70 24.54
CA PHE A 113 4.47 24.72 25.56
C PHE A 113 3.78 23.39 25.21
N ALA A 114 4.61 22.37 24.96
CA ALA A 114 4.14 21.03 24.62
C ALA A 114 4.32 20.11 25.82
N ILE A 115 3.35 19.23 26.07
CA ILE A 115 3.50 18.15 27.04
C ILE A 115 4.62 17.21 26.54
N GLU A 116 5.54 16.84 27.42
CA GLU A 116 6.60 15.87 27.16
C GLU A 116 6.01 14.59 26.55
N SER A 117 6.56 14.20 25.41
CA SER A 117 6.01 13.12 24.60
C SER A 117 7.11 12.20 24.08
N PRO A 118 6.88 10.88 24.05
CA PRO A 118 7.76 9.94 23.34
C PRO A 118 7.97 10.30 21.88
N CYS A 119 7.04 11.02 21.24
CA CYS A 119 7.19 11.48 19.86
C CYS A 119 8.35 12.48 19.66
N SER A 120 8.93 13.03 20.74
CA SER A 120 10.06 13.96 20.66
C SER A 120 11.33 13.33 20.09
N SER A 121 11.51 12.01 20.22
CA SER A 121 12.63 11.29 19.62
C SER A 121 12.42 10.94 18.14
N SER A 122 11.30 11.35 17.54
CA SER A 122 10.90 11.00 16.16
C SER A 122 10.94 9.48 15.89
N PRO A 123 10.21 8.66 16.66
CA PRO A 123 10.31 7.20 16.57
C PRO A 123 9.71 6.63 15.28
N CYS A 124 8.80 7.34 14.62
CA CYS A 124 8.14 6.88 13.40
C CYS A 124 9.00 7.16 12.15
N GLN A 125 9.18 6.15 11.31
CA GLN A 125 9.96 6.23 10.07
C GLN A 125 9.13 6.67 8.86
N HIS A 126 9.81 6.96 7.74
CA HIS A 126 9.18 7.27 6.45
C HIS A 126 8.10 8.36 6.51
N GLU A 127 8.41 9.45 7.21
CA GLU A 127 7.54 10.63 7.35
C GLU A 127 6.16 10.32 7.98
N ALA A 128 6.06 9.22 8.72
CA ALA A 128 4.83 8.85 9.41
C ALA A 128 4.46 9.82 10.55
N THR A 129 3.17 9.99 10.78
CA THR A 129 2.69 10.87 11.87
C THR A 129 2.77 10.12 13.21
N CYS A 130 3.55 10.64 14.15
CA CYS A 130 3.54 10.14 15.53
C CYS A 130 2.33 10.69 16.30
N VAL A 131 1.61 9.81 16.98
CA VAL A 131 0.44 10.16 17.79
C VAL A 131 0.69 9.65 19.20
N THR A 132 0.79 10.56 20.16
CA THR A 132 1.00 10.19 21.57
C THR A 132 -0.34 10.01 22.29
N ASN A 133 -0.39 9.04 23.21
CA ASN A 133 -1.49 8.86 24.13
C ASN A 133 -1.10 9.42 25.49
N TYR A 134 -1.57 10.63 25.76
CA TYR A 134 -1.25 11.33 27.01
C TYR A 134 -1.91 10.73 28.27
N ARG A 135 -2.74 9.68 28.17
CA ARG A 135 -3.33 9.02 29.35
C ARG A 135 -2.38 8.02 30.01
N ASP A 136 -1.60 7.30 29.22
CA ASP A 136 -0.66 6.27 29.68
C ASP A 136 0.79 6.56 29.28
N GLY A 137 1.03 7.64 28.52
CA GLY A 137 2.37 8.02 28.07
C GLY A 137 2.87 7.21 26.88
N SER A 138 2.02 6.39 26.25
CA SER A 138 2.37 5.61 25.06
C SER A 138 2.32 6.46 23.77
N PHE A 139 2.69 5.86 22.64
CA PHE A 139 2.53 6.45 21.32
C PHE A 139 2.24 5.38 20.27
N GLY A 140 1.74 5.81 19.12
CA GLY A 140 1.61 4.99 17.93
C GLY A 140 1.94 5.78 16.67
N CYS A 141 2.33 5.07 15.62
CA CYS A 141 2.66 5.67 14.34
C CYS A 141 1.50 5.48 13.35
N ARG A 142 1.06 6.58 12.74
CA ARG A 142 0.14 6.55 11.61
C ARG A 142 0.96 6.60 10.31
N CYS A 143 1.13 5.43 9.69
CA CYS A 143 2.00 5.27 8.54
C CYS A 143 1.51 6.03 7.30
N ALA A 144 2.48 6.56 6.54
CA ALA A 144 2.24 7.05 5.20
C ALA A 144 1.84 5.91 4.26
N LYS A 145 1.21 6.24 3.12
CA LYS A 145 0.82 5.24 2.11
C LYS A 145 2.05 4.47 1.62
N GLY A 146 1.96 3.14 1.62
CA GLY A 146 3.05 2.25 1.21
C GLY A 146 3.92 1.70 2.35
N PHE A 147 3.67 2.13 3.60
CA PHE A 147 4.44 1.68 4.76
C PHE A 147 3.55 1.03 5.83
N LYS A 148 4.17 0.18 6.65
CA LYS A 148 3.55 -0.61 7.72
C LYS A 148 4.57 -0.90 8.83
N GLY A 149 4.11 -1.49 9.92
CA GLY A 149 4.93 -1.79 11.09
C GLY A 149 4.59 -0.86 12.26
N GLU A 150 5.12 -1.18 13.44
CA GLU A 150 4.88 -0.40 14.66
C GLU A 150 5.44 1.02 14.53
N TYR A 151 6.58 1.14 13.84
CA TYR A 151 7.28 2.39 13.58
C TYR A 151 7.23 2.79 12.11
N CYS A 152 6.35 2.16 11.32
CA CYS A 152 6.27 2.35 9.87
C CYS A 152 7.59 2.06 9.14
N GLU A 153 8.38 1.13 9.69
CA GLU A 153 9.72 0.80 9.26
C GLU A 153 9.76 -0.17 8.05
N LYS A 154 8.62 -0.78 7.71
CA LYS A 154 8.51 -1.77 6.62
C LYS A 154 7.68 -1.20 5.48
N GLY A 155 8.10 -1.44 4.25
CA GLY A 155 7.26 -1.19 3.09
C GLY A 155 6.18 -2.26 2.90
N ILE A 156 5.15 -1.92 2.12
CA ILE A 156 4.11 -2.85 1.69
C ILE A 156 4.62 -3.64 0.48
N GLY A 157 4.53 -4.96 0.52
CA GLY A 157 5.09 -5.83 -0.53
C GLY A 157 4.13 -6.13 -1.69
N SER A 158 2.83 -5.93 -1.51
CA SER A 158 1.82 -6.26 -2.53
C SER A 158 0.54 -5.43 -2.41
N CYS A 159 -0.25 -5.40 -3.49
CA CYS A 159 -1.56 -4.76 -3.48
C CYS A 159 -2.56 -5.49 -2.57
N LYS A 160 -2.43 -6.81 -2.41
CA LYS A 160 -3.28 -7.59 -1.49
C LYS A 160 -3.05 -7.16 -0.04
N GLU A 161 -1.80 -6.95 0.33
CA GLU A 161 -1.44 -6.43 1.65
C GLU A 161 -1.99 -5.01 1.85
N ALA A 162 -1.80 -4.12 0.87
CA ALA A 162 -2.36 -2.78 0.94
C ALA A 162 -3.88 -2.76 1.13
N TYR A 163 -4.60 -3.61 0.39
CA TYR A 163 -6.06 -3.74 0.51
C TYR A 163 -6.49 -4.13 1.92
N ASN A 164 -5.76 -5.05 2.57
CA ASN A 164 -6.05 -5.47 3.94
C ASN A 164 -5.77 -4.36 4.97
N LEU A 165 -4.73 -3.55 4.76
CA LEU A 165 -4.34 -2.46 5.66
C LEU A 165 -5.26 -1.23 5.56
N PHE A 166 -5.80 -0.93 4.38
CA PHE A 166 -6.60 0.28 4.14
C PHE A 166 -8.11 0.01 4.14
N ASN A 167 -8.60 -0.73 5.15
CA ASN A 167 -10.03 -1.03 5.35
C ASN A 167 -10.75 -1.56 4.11
N ARG A 168 -10.06 -2.32 3.25
CA ARG A 168 -10.68 -2.96 2.07
C ARG A 168 -11.34 -1.97 1.13
N SER A 169 -10.71 -0.81 0.91
CA SER A 169 -11.17 0.15 -0.09
C SER A 169 -11.27 -0.49 -1.48
N ASN A 170 -12.39 -0.30 -2.16
CA ASN A 170 -12.62 -0.79 -3.53
C ASN A 170 -12.07 0.17 -4.60
N ALA A 171 -11.51 1.31 -4.21
CA ALA A 171 -10.98 2.28 -5.16
C ALA A 171 -9.53 1.92 -5.56
N SER A 172 -9.33 1.61 -6.84
CA SER A 172 -7.98 1.45 -7.42
C SER A 172 -7.15 2.70 -7.18
N GLN A 173 -5.90 2.53 -6.76
CA GLN A 173 -5.03 3.64 -6.38
C GLN A 173 -3.55 3.31 -6.58
N LEU A 174 -2.75 4.36 -6.76
CA LEU A 174 -1.30 4.24 -6.85
C LEU A 174 -0.73 3.97 -5.46
N ILE A 175 0.05 2.90 -5.35
CA ILE A 175 0.70 2.49 -4.10
C ILE A 175 2.19 2.25 -4.38
N PRO A 176 3.10 2.87 -3.61
CA PRO A 176 4.50 2.48 -3.61
C PRO A 176 4.63 1.13 -2.89
N LEU A 177 5.06 0.12 -3.63
CA LEU A 177 5.40 -1.20 -3.13
C LEU A 177 6.91 -1.26 -2.91
N ASP A 178 7.32 -1.82 -1.78
CA ASP A 178 8.72 -2.08 -1.48
C ASP A 178 9.09 -3.50 -1.90
N LEU A 179 9.91 -3.62 -2.95
CA LEU A 179 10.35 -4.88 -3.52
C LEU A 179 11.88 -4.94 -3.44
N ASP A 180 12.42 -5.78 -2.55
CA ASP A 180 13.86 -5.91 -2.29
C ASP A 180 14.56 -4.56 -2.01
N SER A 181 13.97 -3.74 -1.12
CA SER A 181 14.48 -2.40 -0.77
C SER A 181 14.48 -1.40 -1.92
N LYS A 182 13.75 -1.68 -3.01
CA LYS A 182 13.56 -0.79 -4.16
C LYS A 182 12.08 -0.46 -4.31
N PRO A 183 11.66 0.78 -4.01
CA PRO A 183 10.27 1.14 -4.13
C PRO A 183 9.85 1.24 -5.60
N ILE A 184 8.69 0.67 -5.94
CA ILE A 184 8.01 0.86 -7.22
C ILE A 184 6.56 1.30 -7.00
N THR A 185 6.15 2.36 -7.68
CA THR A 185 4.74 2.78 -7.66
C THR A 185 3.96 2.07 -8.74
N VAL A 186 2.93 1.31 -8.34
CA VAL A 186 2.01 0.62 -9.26
C VAL A 186 0.56 1.01 -8.97
N LEU A 187 -0.30 0.91 -9.99
CA LEU A 187 -1.74 1.04 -9.82
C LEU A 187 -2.29 -0.31 -9.35
N CYS A 188 -2.55 -0.41 -8.05
CA CYS A 188 -3.23 -1.55 -7.49
C CYS A 188 -4.69 -1.54 -7.93
N GLN A 189 -5.14 -2.63 -8.57
CA GLN A 189 -6.55 -2.80 -8.90
C GLN A 189 -7.27 -3.31 -7.66
N MET A 190 -8.23 -2.55 -7.18
CA MET A 190 -8.97 -2.86 -5.96
C MET A 190 -10.42 -3.21 -6.28
N GLY A 191 -11.04 -4.02 -5.41
CA GLY A 191 -12.42 -4.46 -5.60
C GLY A 191 -12.56 -5.58 -6.62
N ASP A 192 -13.80 -5.96 -6.90
CA ASP A 192 -14.10 -6.97 -7.93
C ASP A 192 -14.38 -6.33 -9.29
N PHE A 193 -13.43 -6.50 -10.21
CA PHE A 193 -13.55 -6.10 -11.62
C PHE A 193 -13.71 -7.29 -12.58
N GLY A 194 -14.02 -8.48 -12.05
CA GLY A 194 -14.14 -9.73 -12.80
C GLY A 194 -13.13 -10.81 -12.42
N CYS A 195 -12.21 -10.51 -11.50
CA CYS A 195 -11.27 -11.48 -10.93
C CYS A 195 -11.57 -11.83 -9.47
N GLY A 196 -12.64 -11.29 -8.90
CA GLY A 196 -12.96 -11.43 -7.48
C GLY A 196 -12.37 -10.31 -6.64
N ASP A 197 -12.94 -10.14 -5.45
CA ASP A 197 -12.65 -9.01 -4.56
C ASP A 197 -11.23 -9.03 -3.97
N GLY A 198 -10.70 -7.83 -3.77
CA GLY A 198 -9.42 -7.56 -3.10
C GLY A 198 -8.41 -6.79 -3.95
N GLY A 199 -7.18 -6.70 -3.43
CA GLY A 199 -6.10 -5.96 -4.09
C GLY A 199 -5.27 -6.84 -5.03
N TRP A 200 -5.31 -6.52 -6.33
CA TRP A 200 -4.59 -7.22 -7.38
C TRP A 200 -3.33 -6.45 -7.80
N THR A 201 -2.20 -7.14 -7.76
CA THR A 201 -0.88 -6.58 -8.09
C THR A 201 -0.58 -6.79 -9.57
N PRO A 202 -0.40 -5.73 -10.38
CA PRO A 202 -0.08 -5.89 -11.79
C PRO A 202 1.33 -6.43 -11.97
N LEU A 203 1.51 -7.35 -12.93
CA LEU A 203 2.81 -7.94 -13.27
C LEU A 203 3.26 -7.53 -14.67
N MET A 204 2.38 -7.76 -15.65
CA MET A 204 2.68 -7.58 -17.07
C MET A 204 1.47 -7.11 -17.85
N LYS A 205 1.74 -6.37 -18.92
CA LYS A 205 0.78 -5.98 -19.96
C LYS A 205 1.40 -6.30 -21.32
N ILE A 206 0.68 -7.03 -22.15
CA ILE A 206 1.20 -7.61 -23.39
C ILE A 206 0.34 -7.15 -24.55
N ASP A 207 0.94 -6.52 -25.55
CA ASP A 207 0.24 -6.15 -26.77
C ASP A 207 0.38 -7.29 -27.77
N GLY A 208 -0.72 -8.00 -28.03
CA GLY A 208 -0.74 -9.17 -28.91
C GLY A 208 -0.32 -8.90 -30.36
N SER A 209 -0.20 -7.63 -30.75
CA SER A 209 0.32 -7.21 -32.06
C SER A 209 1.84 -7.01 -32.10
N LYS A 210 2.53 -7.05 -30.95
CA LYS A 210 3.96 -6.78 -30.81
C LYS A 210 4.73 -8.03 -30.42
N ALA A 211 5.97 -8.11 -30.90
CA ALA A 211 6.89 -9.22 -30.62
C ALA A 211 7.55 -9.14 -29.23
N THR A 212 7.39 -8.04 -28.48
CA THR A 212 8.07 -7.76 -27.21
C THR A 212 8.01 -8.94 -26.25
N PHE A 213 6.82 -9.50 -26.06
CA PHE A 213 6.58 -10.64 -25.19
C PHE A 213 6.21 -11.91 -25.94
N HIS A 214 6.74 -12.10 -27.16
CA HIS A 214 6.66 -13.38 -27.86
C HIS A 214 7.10 -14.55 -26.96
N TYR A 215 6.62 -15.76 -27.23
CA TYR A 215 6.94 -16.95 -26.43
C TYR A 215 8.45 -17.08 -26.13
N ASP A 216 9.29 -16.89 -27.14
CA ASP A 216 10.75 -17.01 -27.05
C ASP A 216 11.47 -15.78 -26.46
N SER A 217 10.72 -14.75 -26.05
CA SER A 217 11.32 -13.53 -25.50
C SER A 217 12.03 -13.80 -24.17
N HIS A 218 13.26 -13.30 -24.05
CA HIS A 218 14.06 -13.32 -22.81
C HIS A 218 13.33 -12.69 -21.61
N TYR A 219 12.35 -11.80 -21.84
CA TYR A 219 11.55 -11.22 -20.77
C TYR A 219 10.75 -12.25 -19.96
N TRP A 220 10.55 -13.47 -20.44
CA TRP A 220 9.90 -14.52 -19.64
C TRP A 220 10.83 -15.17 -18.60
N SER A 221 12.14 -15.17 -18.87
CA SER A 221 13.16 -15.89 -18.11
C SER A 221 14.21 -15.01 -17.43
N ASP A 222 14.16 -13.68 -17.62
CA ASP A 222 15.03 -12.73 -16.93
C ASP A 222 14.31 -11.89 -15.85
N LYS A 223 15.08 -11.11 -15.09
CA LYS A 223 14.58 -10.11 -14.12
C LYS A 223 14.74 -8.68 -14.65
N ASN A 224 14.69 -8.50 -15.97
CA ASN A 224 14.70 -7.18 -16.58
C ASN A 224 13.29 -6.60 -16.60
N GLN A 225 13.19 -5.32 -16.29
CA GLN A 225 11.95 -4.54 -16.37
C GLN A 225 11.75 -3.97 -17.78
N TYR A 226 10.49 -3.74 -18.16
CA TYR A 226 10.14 -3.08 -19.42
C TYR A 226 9.03 -2.07 -19.18
N ASN A 227 9.23 -0.83 -19.63
CA ASN A 227 8.26 0.27 -19.56
C ASN A 227 7.53 0.37 -18.20
N ILE A 228 8.28 0.65 -17.12
CA ILE A 228 7.76 0.63 -15.74
C ILE A 228 6.64 1.64 -15.49
N THR A 229 6.56 2.72 -16.28
CA THR A 229 5.50 3.73 -16.17
C THR A 229 4.14 3.14 -16.56
N GLY A 230 4.11 2.11 -17.41
CA GLY A 230 2.91 1.34 -17.73
C GLY A 230 2.31 0.63 -16.50
N GLY A 231 3.06 0.44 -15.43
CA GLY A 231 2.53 -0.07 -14.15
C GLY A 231 1.68 0.93 -13.37
N ARG A 232 1.70 2.22 -13.73
CA ARG A 232 0.95 3.29 -13.05
C ARG A 232 -0.44 3.53 -13.62
N THR A 233 -0.83 2.77 -14.64
CA THR A 233 -2.10 2.91 -15.35
C THR A 233 -2.90 1.60 -15.31
N GLY A 234 -4.21 1.70 -15.55
CA GLY A 234 -5.12 0.56 -15.49
C GLY A 234 -5.08 -0.31 -16.75
N PHE A 235 -6.25 -0.69 -17.25
CA PHE A 235 -6.38 -1.54 -18.43
C PHE A 235 -6.25 -0.75 -19.75
N ASP A 236 -5.10 -0.10 -19.93
CA ASP A 236 -4.69 0.63 -21.14
C ASP A 236 -3.90 -0.27 -22.11
N SER A 237 -3.36 0.31 -23.18
CA SER A 237 -2.64 -0.40 -24.25
C SER A 237 -1.12 -0.25 -24.19
N GLN A 238 -0.58 0.12 -23.02
CA GLN A 238 0.87 0.29 -22.82
C GLN A 238 1.47 -1.03 -22.31
N GLU A 239 2.37 -1.63 -23.08
CA GLU A 239 3.11 -2.82 -22.66
C GLU A 239 3.94 -2.55 -21.40
N THR A 240 4.04 -3.51 -20.50
CA THR A 240 4.88 -3.37 -19.30
C THR A 240 5.31 -4.74 -18.77
N LYS A 241 6.48 -4.77 -18.13
CA LYS A 241 6.94 -5.85 -17.26
C LYS A 241 7.53 -5.21 -16.01
N LEU A 242 6.91 -5.51 -14.88
CA LEU A 242 7.22 -4.90 -13.59
C LEU A 242 8.05 -5.85 -12.71
N PRO A 243 8.87 -5.33 -11.78
CA PRO A 243 9.56 -6.14 -10.77
C PRO A 243 8.67 -7.04 -9.91
N THR A 244 7.39 -6.70 -9.78
CA THR A 244 6.38 -7.57 -9.17
C THR A 244 6.32 -8.96 -9.85
N TYR A 245 6.68 -9.07 -11.14
CA TYR A 245 6.73 -10.35 -11.87
C TYR A 245 7.61 -11.39 -11.20
N TRP A 246 8.72 -10.97 -10.59
CA TRP A 246 9.68 -11.87 -9.94
C TRP A 246 9.74 -11.73 -8.41
N ASN A 247 9.16 -10.66 -7.84
CA ASN A 247 9.22 -10.36 -6.39
C ASN A 247 7.89 -10.45 -5.65
N THR A 248 6.79 -10.86 -6.29
CA THR A 248 5.48 -10.95 -5.63
C THR A 248 5.02 -12.41 -5.50
N PRO A 249 5.02 -12.99 -4.28
CA PRO A 249 4.33 -14.24 -3.99
C PRO A 249 2.82 -14.08 -4.11
N PHE A 250 2.14 -15.13 -4.55
CA PHE A 250 0.69 -15.10 -4.76
C PHE A 250 0.05 -16.48 -4.60
N SER A 251 -1.28 -16.46 -4.51
CA SER A 251 -2.17 -17.63 -4.47
C SER A 251 -3.15 -17.68 -5.65
N LYS A 252 -3.35 -16.55 -6.33
CA LYS A 252 -4.22 -16.44 -7.50
C LYS A 252 -3.57 -15.61 -8.60
N ILE A 253 -3.90 -15.95 -9.84
CA ILE A 253 -3.52 -15.20 -11.04
C ILE A 253 -4.80 -14.76 -11.74
N CYS A 254 -4.92 -13.47 -12.01
CA CYS A 254 -5.97 -12.87 -12.81
C CYS A 254 -5.41 -12.62 -14.20
N LEU A 255 -6.02 -13.26 -15.19
CA LEU A 255 -5.70 -13.09 -16.60
C LEU A 255 -6.81 -12.27 -17.24
N GLY A 256 -6.44 -11.17 -17.89
CA GLY A 256 -7.37 -10.29 -18.58
C GLY A 256 -7.01 -10.12 -20.04
N MET A 257 -8.00 -10.05 -20.92
CA MET A 257 -7.82 -9.64 -22.31
C MET A 257 -8.78 -8.49 -22.64
N LYS A 258 -8.29 -7.51 -23.40
CA LYS A 258 -9.09 -6.45 -24.02
C LYS A 258 -9.11 -6.64 -25.52
N ILE A 259 -10.30 -6.88 -26.06
CA ILE A 259 -10.57 -7.08 -27.49
C ILE A 259 -11.70 -6.13 -27.87
N SER A 260 -11.48 -5.29 -28.89
CA SER A 260 -12.47 -4.30 -29.34
C SER A 260 -13.04 -3.43 -28.21
N GLY A 261 -12.20 -3.07 -27.23
CA GLY A 261 -12.59 -2.27 -26.06
C GLY A 261 -13.21 -3.05 -24.90
N GLN A 262 -13.65 -4.29 -25.10
CA GLN A 262 -14.26 -5.12 -24.07
C GLN A 262 -13.20 -5.85 -23.25
N LEU A 263 -13.26 -5.71 -21.92
CA LEU A 263 -12.42 -6.43 -20.97
C LEU A 263 -13.09 -7.73 -20.53
N ARG A 264 -12.32 -8.81 -20.53
CA ARG A 264 -12.74 -10.15 -20.10
C ARG A 264 -11.65 -10.74 -19.23
N PHE A 265 -12.06 -11.42 -18.16
CA PHE A 265 -11.15 -11.93 -17.15
C PHE A 265 -11.43 -13.39 -16.80
N ILE A 266 -10.39 -14.11 -16.43
CA ILE A 266 -10.46 -15.42 -15.79
C ILE A 266 -9.44 -15.49 -14.64
N VAL A 267 -9.66 -16.41 -13.72
CA VAL A 267 -8.81 -16.58 -12.53
C VAL A 267 -8.25 -17.98 -12.45
N ILE A 268 -6.95 -18.10 -12.21
CA ILE A 268 -6.26 -19.34 -11.92
C ILE A 268 -5.92 -19.36 -10.43
N ASN A 269 -6.41 -20.36 -9.70
CA ASN A 269 -5.96 -20.62 -8.33
C ASN A 269 -4.63 -21.39 -8.39
N LYS A 270 -3.52 -20.71 -8.11
CA LYS A 270 -2.17 -21.27 -8.15
C LYS A 270 -1.27 -20.53 -7.18
N GLN A 271 -0.67 -21.27 -6.25
CA GLN A 271 0.33 -20.73 -5.34
C GLN A 271 1.73 -20.80 -5.96
N ALA A 272 2.47 -19.69 -5.85
CA ALA A 272 3.87 -19.62 -6.24
C ALA A 272 4.60 -18.45 -5.55
N ASN A 273 5.93 -18.52 -5.55
CA ASN A 273 6.78 -17.45 -5.03
C ASN A 273 6.81 -16.22 -5.94
N SER A 274 6.64 -16.43 -7.26
CA SER A 274 6.46 -15.38 -8.27
C SER A 274 6.11 -16.01 -9.62
N LEU A 275 5.69 -15.19 -10.60
CA LEU A 275 5.36 -15.69 -11.93
C LEU A 275 6.64 -16.10 -12.68
N TYR A 276 7.74 -15.39 -12.42
CA TYR A 276 9.08 -15.80 -12.82
C TYR A 276 9.38 -17.25 -12.40
N SER A 277 9.14 -17.61 -11.13
CA SER A 277 9.43 -18.97 -10.63
C SER A 277 8.56 -20.06 -11.29
N LEU A 278 7.40 -19.71 -11.85
CA LEU A 278 6.53 -20.65 -12.56
C LEU A 278 6.86 -20.81 -14.04
N ILE A 279 7.53 -19.82 -14.65
CA ILE A 279 7.71 -19.74 -16.10
C ILE A 279 9.17 -19.90 -16.52
N ALA A 280 10.11 -19.29 -15.79
CA ALA A 280 11.48 -19.05 -16.26
C ALA A 280 12.29 -20.33 -16.55
N ASP A 281 11.97 -21.44 -15.90
CA ASP A 281 12.64 -22.73 -16.12
C ASP A 281 12.14 -23.49 -17.36
N GLY A 282 11.16 -22.96 -18.07
CA GLY A 282 10.58 -23.57 -19.27
C GLY A 282 9.79 -24.85 -19.01
N THR A 283 9.63 -25.28 -17.76
CA THR A 283 8.94 -26.54 -17.44
C THR A 283 7.43 -26.37 -17.58
N TYR A 284 6.79 -27.32 -18.25
CA TYR A 284 5.34 -27.36 -18.39
C TYR A 284 4.65 -27.62 -17.04
N ARG A 285 3.60 -26.85 -16.75
CA ARG A 285 2.79 -27.02 -15.54
C ARG A 285 1.32 -26.86 -15.88
N ALA A 286 0.56 -27.94 -15.70
CA ALA A 286 -0.87 -27.93 -16.01
C ALA A 286 -1.68 -26.99 -15.11
N THR A 287 -2.74 -26.42 -15.68
CA THR A 287 -3.87 -25.84 -14.94
C THR A 287 -5.10 -26.75 -15.03
N LEU A 288 -6.18 -26.39 -14.33
CA LEU A 288 -7.43 -27.17 -14.29
C LEU A 288 -8.64 -26.27 -14.61
N LEU A 289 -8.49 -25.30 -15.52
CA LEU A 289 -9.57 -24.37 -15.85
C LEU A 289 -10.55 -24.97 -16.87
N GLY A 290 -10.02 -25.74 -17.82
CA GLY A 290 -10.77 -26.26 -18.94
C GLY A 290 -10.96 -25.26 -20.08
N ARG A 291 -11.17 -25.82 -21.27
CA ARG A 291 -11.32 -25.12 -22.55
C ARG A 291 -12.29 -23.93 -22.51
N ASN A 292 -13.48 -24.14 -21.98
CA ASN A 292 -14.54 -23.13 -21.97
C ASN A 292 -14.14 -21.90 -21.14
N GLU A 293 -13.39 -22.09 -20.07
CA GLU A 293 -12.90 -20.99 -19.25
C GLU A 293 -11.90 -20.14 -20.05
N TRP A 294 -10.92 -20.75 -20.71
CA TRP A 294 -9.98 -20.04 -21.59
C TRP A 294 -10.69 -19.27 -22.71
N LYS A 295 -11.74 -19.84 -23.31
CA LYS A 295 -12.56 -19.16 -24.33
C LYS A 295 -13.28 -17.92 -23.79
N LYS A 296 -13.56 -17.80 -22.48
CA LYS A 296 -14.18 -16.59 -21.90
C LYS A 296 -13.35 -15.33 -22.08
N LEU A 297 -12.01 -15.46 -22.14
CA LEU A 297 -11.10 -14.33 -22.42
C LEU A 297 -11.36 -13.71 -23.79
N ILE A 298 -11.77 -14.52 -24.77
CA ILE A 298 -12.03 -14.08 -26.14
C ILE A 298 -13.50 -13.71 -26.32
N GLY A 299 -14.41 -14.45 -25.68
CA GLY A 299 -15.85 -14.28 -25.80
C GLY A 299 -16.47 -15.12 -26.91
N ALA A 300 -17.51 -14.58 -27.54
CA ALA A 300 -18.28 -15.30 -28.55
C ALA A 300 -17.46 -15.70 -29.79
N GLU A 301 -16.34 -15.01 -30.05
CA GLU A 301 -15.45 -15.29 -31.17
C GLU A 301 -14.37 -16.32 -30.88
N GLY A 302 -14.24 -16.79 -29.63
CA GLY A 302 -13.22 -17.75 -29.24
C GLY A 302 -13.33 -19.05 -30.04
N SER A 303 -12.19 -19.53 -30.53
CA SER A 303 -12.11 -20.70 -31.41
C SER A 303 -10.89 -21.55 -31.07
N LEU A 304 -11.08 -22.87 -30.95
CA LEU A 304 -10.03 -23.85 -30.71
C LEU A 304 -10.39 -25.16 -31.43
N GLN A 305 -9.41 -25.92 -31.92
CA GLN A 305 -9.67 -27.29 -32.41
C GLN A 305 -9.98 -28.24 -31.27
N LEU A 306 -10.80 -29.26 -31.51
CA LEU A 306 -11.47 -30.04 -30.46
C LEU A 306 -10.58 -31.08 -29.73
N GLY A 307 -9.50 -31.51 -30.37
CA GLY A 307 -8.46 -32.37 -29.82
C GLY A 307 -7.45 -31.59 -28.99
N CYS A 308 -6.50 -32.31 -28.37
CA CYS A 308 -5.48 -31.85 -27.40
C CYS A 308 -5.95 -30.74 -26.42
N ASN A 309 -5.98 -31.03 -25.12
CA ASN A 309 -6.44 -30.07 -24.11
C ASN A 309 -5.29 -29.56 -23.21
N LYS A 310 -4.14 -29.21 -23.81
CA LYS A 310 -2.93 -28.87 -23.05
C LYS A 310 -2.99 -27.41 -22.58
N GLU A 311 -3.23 -27.23 -21.28
CA GLU A 311 -3.40 -25.93 -20.66
C GLU A 311 -2.40 -25.66 -19.53
N GLY A 312 -2.04 -24.40 -19.33
CA GLY A 312 -1.27 -23.94 -18.18
C GLY A 312 -0.03 -23.16 -18.56
N PHE A 313 1.08 -23.43 -17.87
CA PHE A 313 2.33 -22.70 -18.01
C PHE A 313 3.30 -23.44 -18.93
N ASN A 314 3.98 -22.72 -19.81
CA ASN A 314 4.90 -23.27 -20.82
C ASN A 314 4.24 -24.42 -21.62
N ALA A 315 3.01 -24.22 -22.08
CA ALA A 315 2.31 -25.15 -22.93
C ALA A 315 2.90 -25.08 -24.35
N VAL A 316 3.56 -26.15 -24.78
CA VAL A 316 4.18 -26.28 -26.11
C VAL A 316 3.68 -27.56 -26.77
N SER A 317 3.40 -27.49 -28.07
CA SER A 317 3.26 -28.66 -28.93
C SER A 317 4.54 -29.50 -28.89
N THR A 318 4.46 -30.80 -29.21
CA THR A 318 5.66 -31.64 -29.33
C THR A 318 6.61 -31.08 -30.39
N GLU A 319 6.08 -30.67 -31.54
CA GLU A 319 6.82 -29.90 -32.54
C GLU A 319 6.91 -28.42 -32.15
N SER A 320 8.11 -27.94 -31.85
CA SER A 320 8.33 -26.64 -31.19
C SER A 320 8.05 -25.40 -32.07
N ASP A 321 7.92 -25.59 -33.38
CA ASP A 321 7.54 -24.56 -34.35
C ASP A 321 6.02 -24.31 -34.40
N LEU A 322 5.24 -25.18 -33.76
CA LEU A 322 3.79 -25.10 -33.69
C LEU A 322 3.30 -24.32 -32.48
N SER A 323 1.99 -24.34 -32.23
CA SER A 323 1.39 -23.49 -31.21
C SER A 323 1.98 -23.71 -29.82
N LYS A 324 2.36 -22.59 -29.21
CA LYS A 324 2.96 -22.52 -27.88
C LYS A 324 2.49 -21.29 -27.12
N ALA A 325 2.47 -21.39 -25.79
CA ALA A 325 2.01 -20.35 -24.88
C ALA A 325 2.76 -20.40 -23.54
N ARG A 326 3.20 -19.24 -23.05
CA ARG A 326 3.80 -19.13 -21.70
C ARG A 326 2.76 -19.29 -20.62
N VAL A 327 1.58 -18.72 -20.83
CA VAL A 327 0.38 -18.95 -20.03
C VAL A 327 -0.79 -19.09 -21.01
N GLY A 328 -1.33 -20.28 -21.18
CA GLY A 328 -2.33 -20.48 -22.21
C GLY A 328 -2.83 -21.90 -22.37
N TYR A 329 -3.54 -22.08 -23.47
CA TYR A 329 -4.17 -23.30 -23.91
C TYR A 329 -3.76 -23.56 -25.36
N ILE A 330 -3.34 -24.78 -25.69
CA ILE A 330 -3.07 -25.21 -27.07
C ILE A 330 -3.87 -26.47 -27.41
N ALA A 331 -4.24 -26.60 -28.68
CA ALA A 331 -5.06 -27.69 -29.20
C ALA A 331 -4.80 -27.96 -30.67
N ASN A 332 -5.19 -29.16 -31.11
CA ASN A 332 -5.24 -29.63 -32.51
C ASN A 332 -6.51 -30.48 -32.72
N ASP A 333 -6.57 -31.23 -33.80
CA ASP A 333 -7.65 -32.13 -34.18
C ASP A 333 -7.52 -33.57 -33.64
N SER A 334 -6.33 -33.98 -33.20
CA SER A 334 -6.04 -35.29 -32.58
C SER A 334 -5.98 -35.23 -31.04
N ASN A 335 -5.91 -36.39 -30.37
CA ASN A 335 -5.75 -36.42 -28.90
C ASN A 335 -4.29 -36.29 -28.45
N ASP A 336 -3.34 -36.57 -29.33
CA ASP A 336 -1.94 -36.24 -29.13
C ASP A 336 -1.72 -34.73 -29.31
N CYS A 337 -0.83 -34.14 -28.52
CA CYS A 337 -0.52 -32.71 -28.59
C CYS A 337 0.70 -32.45 -29.48
N ASP A 338 0.82 -33.23 -30.56
CA ASP A 338 2.02 -33.22 -31.40
C ASP A 338 1.98 -32.08 -32.41
N TYR A 339 0.80 -31.84 -32.99
CA TYR A 339 0.58 -30.90 -34.09
C TYR A 339 -0.38 -29.73 -33.75
N CYS A 340 -0.24 -29.11 -32.58
CA CYS A 340 -1.10 -28.01 -32.13
C CYS A 340 -1.06 -26.78 -33.05
N ASP A 341 -2.20 -26.44 -33.63
CA ASP A 341 -2.40 -25.33 -34.56
C ASP A 341 -3.57 -24.42 -34.16
N SER A 342 -4.03 -24.56 -32.91
CA SER A 342 -4.88 -23.58 -32.24
C SER A 342 -4.40 -23.30 -30.82
N ARG A 343 -4.60 -22.05 -30.37
CA ARG A 343 -4.20 -21.56 -29.05
C ARG A 343 -4.97 -20.35 -28.57
N ILE A 344 -5.05 -20.20 -27.26
CA ILE A 344 -5.44 -18.97 -26.55
C ILE A 344 -4.40 -18.71 -25.48
N GLY A 345 -3.88 -17.48 -25.36
CA GLY A 345 -3.00 -17.20 -24.23
C GLY A 345 -2.21 -15.91 -24.27
N PHE A 346 -1.18 -15.90 -23.44
CA PHE A 346 -0.24 -14.81 -23.19
C PHE A 346 1.17 -15.32 -23.44
N GLY A 347 1.97 -14.53 -24.14
CA GLY A 347 3.29 -14.97 -24.58
C GLY A 347 3.21 -16.15 -25.51
N THR A 348 2.44 -16.01 -26.59
CA THR A 348 2.22 -17.06 -27.57
C THR A 348 3.11 -16.93 -28.79
N GLY A 349 3.17 -17.99 -29.59
CA GLY A 349 3.89 -18.06 -30.86
C GLY A 349 3.59 -19.36 -31.61
N GLY A 350 4.30 -19.55 -32.73
CA GLY A 350 4.22 -20.72 -33.59
C GLY A 350 3.12 -20.69 -34.65
N TYR A 351 3.14 -21.67 -35.54
CA TYR A 351 2.11 -21.91 -36.56
C TYR A 351 0.71 -21.96 -35.92
N PRO A 352 -0.36 -21.44 -36.57
CA PRO A 352 -0.43 -20.93 -37.94
C PRO A 352 0.01 -19.47 -38.15
N ASP A 353 0.11 -18.66 -37.11
CA ASP A 353 0.58 -17.27 -37.19
C ASP A 353 1.52 -16.96 -36.02
N ASN A 354 2.83 -16.93 -36.27
CA ASN A 354 3.84 -16.70 -35.24
C ASN A 354 3.86 -15.25 -34.70
N SER A 355 3.17 -14.31 -35.35
CA SER A 355 3.22 -12.89 -34.98
C SER A 355 2.31 -12.51 -33.82
N ILE A 356 1.34 -13.36 -33.47
CA ILE A 356 0.35 -13.09 -32.42
C ILE A 356 0.87 -13.59 -31.08
N THR A 357 1.17 -12.65 -30.17
CA THR A 357 1.78 -12.90 -28.85
C THR A 357 0.77 -12.93 -27.70
N CYS A 358 -0.44 -12.41 -27.93
CA CYS A 358 -1.55 -12.49 -26.98
C CYS A 358 -2.90 -12.45 -27.72
N GLY A 359 -3.81 -13.35 -27.35
CA GLY A 359 -5.12 -13.48 -27.98
C GLY A 359 -5.45 -14.92 -28.35
N ASN A 360 -6.07 -15.12 -29.52
CA ASN A 360 -6.53 -16.42 -30.01
C ASN A 360 -6.13 -16.64 -31.47
N VAL A 361 -5.48 -17.77 -31.72
CA VAL A 361 -5.14 -18.25 -33.06
C VAL A 361 -5.75 -19.63 -33.23
N ALA A 362 -6.45 -19.89 -34.34
CA ALA A 362 -7.01 -21.19 -34.64
C ALA A 362 -7.13 -21.40 -36.15
N ALA A 363 -6.64 -22.54 -36.64
CA ALA A 363 -6.75 -22.97 -38.03
C ALA A 363 -7.22 -24.44 -38.10
N ASN A 364 -7.41 -24.93 -39.33
CA ASN A 364 -7.64 -26.35 -39.65
C ASN A 364 -8.80 -26.99 -38.87
N SER A 365 -10.02 -26.50 -39.14
CA SER A 365 -11.28 -27.01 -38.58
C SER A 365 -11.49 -26.79 -37.08
N PRO A 366 -11.28 -25.56 -36.55
CA PRO A 366 -11.58 -25.27 -35.16
C PRO A 366 -13.09 -25.10 -34.91
N ASP A 367 -13.50 -25.21 -33.65
CA ASP A 367 -14.89 -25.28 -33.22
C ASP A 367 -15.74 -24.03 -33.51
N ASN A 368 -15.12 -22.91 -33.87
CA ASN A 368 -15.79 -21.66 -34.23
C ASN A 368 -15.14 -21.00 -35.47
N GLY A 369 -14.60 -21.81 -36.38
CA GLY A 369 -13.94 -21.34 -37.61
C GLY A 369 -12.59 -20.66 -37.36
N ASN A 370 -11.84 -20.40 -38.44
CA ASN A 370 -10.48 -19.88 -38.32
C ASN A 370 -10.47 -18.48 -37.67
N ARG A 371 -9.50 -18.23 -36.79
CA ARG A 371 -9.39 -16.98 -36.02
C ARG A 371 -7.93 -16.56 -35.88
N ASN A 372 -7.69 -15.26 -36.01
CA ASN A 372 -6.42 -14.58 -35.73
C ASN A 372 -6.73 -13.30 -34.94
N ILE A 373 -7.09 -13.47 -33.67
CA ILE A 373 -7.53 -12.39 -32.79
C ILE A 373 -6.34 -11.92 -31.95
N LYS A 374 -6.00 -10.63 -32.07
CA LYS A 374 -5.01 -9.96 -31.23
C LYS A 374 -5.72 -9.31 -30.05
N ALA A 375 -5.13 -9.43 -28.86
CA ALA A 375 -5.65 -8.83 -27.64
C ALA A 375 -4.58 -8.00 -26.93
N MET A 376 -5.02 -7.00 -26.16
CA MET A 376 -4.18 -6.47 -25.09
C MET A 376 -4.36 -7.35 -23.85
N GLY A 377 -3.30 -8.02 -23.43
CA GLY A 377 -3.28 -8.93 -22.29
C GLY A 377 -2.83 -8.25 -21.01
N TYR A 378 -3.43 -8.64 -19.88
CA TYR A 378 -3.10 -8.19 -18.53
C TYR A 378 -2.88 -9.39 -17.62
N ILE A 379 -1.78 -9.40 -16.86
CA ILE A 379 -1.50 -10.42 -15.86
C ILE A 379 -1.35 -9.73 -14.51
N LEU A 380 -2.21 -10.09 -13.56
CA LEU A 380 -2.21 -9.60 -12.19
C LEU A 380 -2.23 -10.77 -11.20
N VAL A 381 -1.79 -10.54 -9.97
CA VAL A 381 -1.74 -11.59 -8.93
C VAL A 381 -2.22 -11.11 -7.56
N GLN A 382 -2.70 -12.06 -6.76
CA GLN A 382 -3.24 -11.83 -5.42
C GLN A 382 -2.75 -12.86 -4.39
#